data_AF-A0A832U935-F1
#
_entry.id   AF-A0A832U935-F1
#
_cell.length_a   1.000
_cell.length_b   1.000
_cell.length_c   1.000
_cell.angle_alpha   90.00
_cell.angle_beta   90.00
_cell.angle_gamma   90.00
#
_symmetry.space_group_name_H-M   'P 1'
#
loop_
_entity.id
_entity.type
_entity.pdbx_description
1 polymer ?
#
loop_
_entity_poly.entity_id
_entity_poly.type
_entity_poly.pdbx_seq_one_letter_code
_entity_poly.pdbx_strand_id
1 'polypeptide(L)'
;MTITTAYRIETGTPEGDALGFTESLFSGWLEIAENNRLYLHYIISRDKNEGNTQALIRSWLERGYDVRVVMPRPIMQHILIKFRFEPSREFLPDQYEDQVEVWQSPGRDAPHSAS
;
A
#
# COMPACT_ATOMS: atom_id res chain seq x y z
N MET A 1 -19.65 -15.65 2.93
CA MET A 1 -18.20 -15.48 2.73
C MET A 1 -18.02 -15.08 1.27
N THR A 2 -17.95 -13.78 1.00
CA THR A 2 -17.58 -13.28 -0.32
C THR A 2 -16.10 -13.56 -0.49
N ILE A 3 -15.75 -14.35 -1.52
CA ILE A 3 -14.37 -14.57 -1.92
C ILE A 3 -13.93 -13.25 -2.56
N THR A 4 -13.16 -12.45 -1.83
CA THR A 4 -12.58 -11.22 -2.38
C THR A 4 -11.47 -11.66 -3.33
N THR A 5 -11.72 -11.60 -4.64
CA THR A 5 -10.68 -11.98 -5.62
C THR A 5 -9.61 -10.88 -5.63
N ALA A 6 -8.58 -11.04 -4.81
CA ALA A 6 -7.40 -10.18 -4.84
C ALA A 6 -6.54 -10.56 -6.05
N TYR A 7 -6.16 -9.58 -6.87
CA TYR A 7 -5.29 -9.79 -8.01
C TYR A 7 -3.88 -9.30 -7.67
N ARG A 8 -2.90 -10.21 -7.76
CA ARG A 8 -1.50 -9.92 -7.53
C ARG A 8 -0.92 -9.11 -8.68
N ILE A 9 -0.26 -8.00 -8.34
CA ILE A 9 0.45 -7.11 -9.26
C ILE A 9 1.91 -7.06 -8.82
N GLU A 10 2.82 -7.32 -9.76
CA GLU A 10 4.26 -7.25 -9.55
C GLU A 10 4.85 -6.04 -10.27
N THR A 11 6.03 -5.59 -9.86
CA THR A 11 6.78 -4.62 -10.64
C THR A 11 7.14 -5.20 -12.01
N GLY A 12 7.09 -4.38 -13.07
CA GLY A 12 7.43 -4.81 -14.44
C GLY A 12 6.25 -5.40 -15.22
N THR A 13 5.05 -5.42 -14.62
CA THR A 13 3.80 -5.70 -15.35
C THR A 13 3.13 -4.39 -15.79
N PRO A 14 2.33 -4.40 -16.88
CA PRO A 14 1.57 -3.23 -17.30
C PRO A 14 0.66 -2.66 -16.20
N GLU A 15 0.09 -3.52 -15.36
CA GLU A 15 -0.75 -3.13 -14.22
C GLU A 15 0.05 -2.42 -13.13
N GLY A 16 1.27 -2.89 -12.85
CA GLY A 16 2.21 -2.24 -11.93
C GLY A 16 2.61 -0.86 -12.43
N ASP A 17 2.93 -0.75 -13.72
CA ASP A 17 3.30 0.53 -14.35
C ASP A 17 2.14 1.53 -14.34
N ALA A 18 0.89 1.08 -14.56
CA ALA A 18 -0.30 1.92 -14.45
C ALA A 18 -0.56 2.43 -13.01
N LEU A 19 0.01 1.77 -12.00
CA LEU A 19 0.01 2.21 -10.61
C LEU A 19 1.23 3.07 -10.25
N GLY A 20 2.18 3.28 -11.16
CA GLY A 20 3.47 3.91 -10.86
C GLY A 20 4.42 2.99 -10.07
N PHE A 21 4.07 1.72 -9.91
CA PHE A 21 4.86 0.68 -9.25
C PHE A 21 5.79 0.00 -10.26
N THR A 22 6.68 0.80 -10.86
CA THR A 22 7.52 0.38 -11.98
C THR A 22 8.73 -0.42 -11.52
N GLU A 23 9.19 -1.37 -12.35
CA GLU A 23 10.41 -2.14 -12.08
C GLU A 23 11.67 -1.28 -12.04
N SER A 24 11.67 -0.12 -12.69
CA SER A 24 12.81 0.81 -12.71
C SER A 24 13.05 1.47 -11.36
N LEU A 25 11.99 1.67 -10.57
CA LEU A 25 12.05 2.35 -9.28
C LEU A 25 11.95 1.38 -8.11
N PHE A 26 11.28 0.25 -8.30
CA PHE A 26 10.93 -0.66 -7.22
C PHE A 26 11.27 -2.12 -7.52
N SER A 27 11.30 -2.90 -6.45
CA SER A 27 11.12 -4.35 -6.50
C SER A 27 10.07 -4.72 -5.47
N GLY A 28 9.09 -5.51 -5.89
CA GLY A 28 8.13 -6.10 -4.97
C GLY A 28 6.78 -6.40 -5.60
N TRP A 29 5.76 -6.46 -4.76
CA TRP A 29 4.42 -6.83 -5.19
C TRP A 29 3.35 -6.26 -4.26
N LEU A 30 2.17 -6.12 -4.83
CA LEU A 30 0.96 -5.69 -4.15
C LEU A 30 -0.23 -6.52 -4.65
N GLU A 31 -1.37 -6.37 -4.01
CA GLU A 31 -2.64 -6.89 -4.50
C GLU A 31 -3.64 -5.76 -4.68
N ILE A 32 -4.44 -5.85 -5.74
CA ILE A 32 -5.64 -5.04 -5.90
C ILE A 32 -6.86 -5.89 -5.57
N ALA A 33 -7.66 -5.42 -4.63
CA ALA A 33 -8.94 -6.01 -4.25
C ALA A 33 -10.10 -5.10 -4.70
N GLU A 34 -11.33 -5.55 -4.43
CA GLU A 34 -12.54 -4.77 -4.70
C GLU A 34 -12.48 -3.37 -4.08
N ASN A 35 -13.29 -2.45 -4.62
CA ASN A 35 -13.39 -1.05 -4.15
C ASN A 35 -12.07 -0.27 -4.22
N ASN A 36 -11.20 -0.58 -5.19
CA ASN A 36 -9.89 0.07 -5.36
C ASN A 36 -9.02 -0.02 -4.10
N ARG A 37 -9.06 -1.16 -3.40
CA ARG A 37 -8.17 -1.40 -2.26
C ARG A 37 -6.85 -1.98 -2.74
N LEU A 38 -5.74 -1.36 -2.33
CA LEU A 38 -4.39 -1.83 -2.60
C LEU A 38 -3.78 -2.38 -1.31
N TYR A 39 -3.36 -3.64 -1.32
CA TYR A 39 -2.53 -4.23 -0.26
C TYR A 39 -1.08 -4.24 -0.71
N LEU A 40 -0.25 -3.37 -0.13
CA LEU A 40 1.18 -3.35 -0.36
C LEU A 40 1.88 -4.33 0.61
N HIS A 41 2.29 -5.48 0.09
CA HIS A 41 2.93 -6.54 0.89
C HIS A 41 4.45 -6.38 0.97
N TYR A 42 5.08 -5.96 -0.13
CA TYR A 42 6.52 -5.82 -0.17
C TYR A 42 6.96 -4.77 -1.18
N ILE A 43 7.88 -3.90 -0.75
CA ILE A 43 8.48 -2.88 -1.58
C ILE A 43 9.91 -2.61 -1.15
N ILE A 44 10.80 -2.55 -2.13
CA ILE A 44 12.14 -1.97 -2.02
C ILE A 44 12.25 -0.88 -3.06
N SER A 45 12.53 0.36 -2.64
CA SER A 45 12.97 1.43 -3.55
C SER A 45 14.41 1.16 -3.97
N ARG A 46 14.67 1.15 -5.28
CA ARG A 46 16.02 0.92 -5.83
C ARG A 46 16.94 2.09 -5.53
N ASP A 47 16.41 3.30 -5.59
CA ASP A 47 17.11 4.52 -5.19
C ASP A 47 16.74 4.91 -3.77
N LYS A 48 17.74 5.04 -2.91
CA LYS A 48 17.56 5.45 -1.51
C LYS A 48 17.43 6.96 -1.43
N ASN A 49 16.58 7.45 -0.53
CA ASN A 49 16.40 8.87 -0.20
C ASN A 49 15.82 9.79 -1.31
N GLU A 50 15.42 9.24 -2.46
CA GLU A 50 14.75 10.01 -3.53
C GLU A 50 13.25 10.26 -3.29
N GLY A 51 12.71 9.73 -2.18
CA GLY A 51 11.29 9.91 -1.85
C GLY A 51 10.32 9.11 -2.72
N ASN A 52 10.81 8.19 -3.58
CA ASN A 52 10.00 7.37 -4.49
C ASN A 52 8.79 6.70 -3.81
N THR A 53 9.01 6.02 -2.68
CA THR A 53 7.92 5.37 -1.94
C THR A 53 6.90 6.37 -1.39
N GLN A 54 7.35 7.55 -0.95
CA GLN A 54 6.45 8.59 -0.46
C GLN A 54 5.61 9.17 -1.60
N ALA A 55 6.22 9.39 -2.77
CA ALA A 55 5.53 9.84 -3.97
C ALA A 55 4.51 8.81 -4.48
N LEU A 56 4.87 7.53 -4.46
CA LEU A 56 3.99 6.42 -4.85
C LEU A 56 2.74 6.35 -3.97
N ILE A 57 2.92 6.30 -2.64
CA ILE A 57 1.80 6.26 -1.69
C ILE A 57 0.91 7.48 -1.86
N ARG A 58 1.50 8.68 -1.96
CA ARG A 58 0.74 9.93 -2.19
C ARG A 58 -0.12 9.84 -3.45
N SER A 59 0.46 9.39 -4.57
CA SER A 59 -0.24 9.25 -5.84
C SER A 59 -1.44 8.30 -5.74
N TRP A 60 -1.29 7.17 -5.03
CA TRP A 60 -2.41 6.25 -4.80
C TRP A 60 -3.53 6.89 -3.98
N LEU A 61 -3.19 7.63 -2.93
CA LEU A 61 -4.19 8.36 -2.12
C LEU A 61 -4.91 9.44 -2.93
N GLU A 62 -4.17 10.21 -3.73
CA GLU A 62 -4.73 11.25 -4.61
C GLU A 62 -5.64 10.67 -5.69
N ARG A 63 -5.33 9.46 -6.19
CA ARG A 63 -6.18 8.70 -7.11
C ARG A 63 -7.38 8.03 -6.43
N GLY A 64 -7.47 8.12 -5.10
CA GLY A 64 -8.60 7.62 -4.32
C GLY A 64 -8.57 6.13 -4.02
N TYR A 65 -7.40 5.48 -4.07
CA TYR A 65 -7.26 4.10 -3.60
C TYR A 65 -7.36 4.03 -2.06
N ASP A 66 -7.96 2.95 -1.57
CA ASP A 66 -7.85 2.54 -0.16
C ASP A 66 -6.54 1.78 0.01
N VAL A 67 -5.53 2.40 0.62
CA VAL A 67 -4.18 1.84 0.70
C VAL A 67 -4.00 1.13 2.04
N ARG A 68 -3.62 -0.13 1.96
CA ARG A 68 -3.29 -1.01 3.08
C ARG A 68 -1.82 -1.41 2.97
N VAL A 69 -1.01 -1.17 4.00
CA VAL A 69 0.39 -1.59 4.02
C VAL A 69 0.56 -2.71 5.04
N VAL A 70 0.98 -3.87 4.57
CA VAL A 70 1.06 -5.09 5.38
C VAL A 70 2.44 -5.17 6.04
N MET A 71 2.46 -5.38 7.36
CA MET A 71 3.66 -5.52 8.20
C MET A 71 4.80 -4.54 7.84
N PRO A 72 4.52 -3.22 7.83
CA PRO A 72 5.52 -2.24 7.41
C PRO A 72 6.73 -2.25 8.35
N ARG A 73 7.93 -2.28 7.77
CA ARG A 73 9.18 -2.13 8.53
C ARG A 73 9.28 -0.72 9.16
N PRO A 74 10.09 -0.50 10.22
CA PRO A 74 10.13 0.78 10.94
C PRO A 74 10.34 2.03 10.07
N ILE A 75 11.19 1.93 9.03
CA ILE A 75 11.40 3.05 8.09
C ILE A 75 10.12 3.39 7.31
N MET A 76 9.37 2.38 6.86
CA MET A 76 8.07 2.57 6.20
C MET A 76 7.06 3.17 7.19
N GLN A 77 7.01 2.69 8.43
CA GLN A 77 6.10 3.24 9.45
C GLN A 77 6.28 4.75 9.62
N HIS A 78 7.51 5.28 9.59
CA HIS A 78 7.74 6.73 9.61
C HIS A 78 7.13 7.48 8.42
N ILE A 79 7.07 6.86 7.23
CA ILE A 79 6.39 7.42 6.06
C ILE A 79 4.86 7.39 6.30
N LEU A 80 4.34 6.26 6.75
CA LEU A 80 2.91 6.03 6.97
C LEU A 80 2.32 6.95 8.04
N ILE A 81 3.05 7.21 9.13
CA ILE A 81 2.66 8.19 10.17
C ILE A 81 2.46 9.58 9.57
N LYS A 82 3.33 10.02 8.65
CA LYS A 82 3.18 11.34 7.98
C LYS A 82 1.93 11.43 7.12
N PHE A 83 1.49 10.29 6.57
CA PHE A 83 0.23 10.17 5.83
C PHE A 83 -0.97 9.84 6.72
N ARG A 84 -0.81 9.85 8.05
CA ARG A 84 -1.87 9.57 9.03
C ARG A 84 -2.49 8.18 8.85
N PHE A 85 -1.68 7.20 8.44
CA PHE A 85 -2.13 5.82 8.44
C PHE A 85 -2.28 5.31 9.87
N GLU A 86 -3.28 4.47 10.11
CA GLU A 86 -3.55 3.89 11.41
C GLU A 86 -3.24 2.38 11.43
N PRO A 87 -2.51 1.86 12.43
CA PRO A 87 -2.24 0.43 12.54
C PRO A 87 -3.51 -0.32 12.94
N SER A 88 -3.70 -1.49 12.35
CA SER A 88 -4.78 -2.43 12.67
C SER A 88 -4.29 -3.88 12.56
N ARG A 89 -5.22 -4.83 12.72
CA ARG A 89 -5.00 -6.24 12.41
C ARG A 89 -6.04 -6.74 11.43
N GLU A 90 -5.59 -7.43 10.38
CA GLU A 90 -6.47 -8.04 9.38
C GLU A 90 -6.10 -9.51 9.19
N PHE A 91 -7.10 -10.34 8.86
CA PHE A 91 -6.90 -11.73 8.49
C PHE A 91 -6.81 -11.83 6.97
N LEU A 92 -5.63 -12.24 6.47
CA LEU A 92 -5.30 -12.32 5.04
C LEU A 92 -4.85 -13.77 4.72
N PRO A 93 -5.80 -14.73 4.69
CA PRO A 93 -5.50 -16.17 4.71
C PRO A 93 -4.80 -16.69 3.46
N ASP A 94 -4.91 -15.98 2.34
CA ASP A 94 -4.27 -16.38 1.08
C ASP A 94 -2.75 -16.14 1.11
N GLN A 95 -2.26 -15.31 2.05
CA GLN A 95 -0.86 -14.92 2.17
C GLN A 95 -0.24 -15.26 3.53
N TYR A 96 -1.05 -15.32 4.60
CA TYR A 96 -0.58 -15.48 5.98
C TYR A 96 -1.49 -16.41 6.80
N GLU A 97 -0.88 -17.16 7.74
CA GLU A 97 -1.60 -18.16 8.55
C GLU A 97 -2.44 -17.56 9.70
N ASP A 98 -2.11 -16.34 10.14
CA ASP A 98 -2.76 -15.64 11.26
C ASP A 98 -3.00 -14.17 10.90
N GLN A 99 -3.65 -13.43 11.81
CA GLN A 99 -3.82 -11.99 11.70
C GLN A 99 -2.47 -11.30 11.60
N VAL A 100 -2.34 -10.41 10.62
CA VAL A 100 -1.15 -9.60 10.41
C VAL A 100 -1.40 -8.13 10.70
N GLU A 101 -0.34 -7.42 11.06
CA GLU A 101 -0.38 -5.97 11.18
C GLU A 101 -0.64 -5.36 9.80
N VAL A 102 -1.66 -4.51 9.71
CA VAL A 102 -1.98 -3.76 8.49
C VAL A 102 -2.21 -2.31 8.85
N TRP A 103 -1.44 -1.43 8.22
CA TRP A 103 -1.58 0.01 8.34
C TRP A 103 -2.52 0.53 7.26
N GLN A 104 -3.54 1.26 7.69
CA GLN A 104 -4.68 1.66 6.88
C GLN A 104 -4.60 3.14 6.53
N SER A 105 -4.78 3.51 5.25
CA SER A 105 -4.89 4.92 4.87
C SER A 105 -6.07 5.58 5.58
N PRO A 106 -5.98 6.89 5.89
CA PRO A 106 -7.13 7.61 6.40
C PRO A 106 -8.28 7.46 5.40
N GLY A 107 -9.45 7.06 5.88
CA GLY A 107 -10.64 6.95 5.04
C GLY A 107 -10.89 8.28 4.31
N ARG A 108 -11.54 8.23 3.14
CA ARG A 108 -11.86 9.44 2.35
C ARG A 108 -12.54 10.56 3.16
N ASP A 109 -13.20 10.21 4.28
CA ASP A 109 -13.88 11.13 5.19
C ASP A 109 -13.05 11.62 6.38
N ALA A 110 -11.75 11.30 6.46
CA ALA A 110 -10.91 11.85 7.51
C ALA A 110 -10.84 13.38 7.33
N PRO A 111 -11.32 14.18 8.30
CA PRO A 111 -11.36 15.62 8.15
C PRO A 111 -9.93 16.13 7.92
N HIS A 112 -9.81 16.99 6.89
CA HIS A 112 -8.67 17.87 6.71
C HIS A 112 -8.62 18.81 7.92
N SER A 113 -8.13 18.33 9.06
CA SER A 113 -7.73 19.20 10.15
C SER A 113 -6.48 19.92 9.67
N ALA A 114 -6.73 21.09 9.09
CA ALA A 114 -5.75 22.13 8.85
C ALA A 114 -5.12 22.50 10.19
N SER A 115 -3.80 22.52 10.23
CA SER A 115 -2.99 23.21 11.22
C SER A 115 -1.72 23.68 10.53
#